data_AF-A0A6C0ASL7-F1
#
_entry.id   AF-A0A6C0ASL7-F1
#
_cell.length_a   1.000
_cell.length_b   1.000
_cell.length_c   1.000
_cell.angle_alpha   90.00
_cell.angle_beta   90.00
_cell.angle_gamma   90.00
#
_symmetry.space_group_name_H-M   'P 1'
#
loop_
_entity.id
_entity.type
_entity.pdbx_description
1 polymer ?
#
loop_
_entity_poly.entity_id
_entity_poly.type
_entity_poly.pdbx_seq_one_letter_code
_entity_poly.pdbx_strand_id
1 'polypeptide(L)'
;MATSRNEIISVKETLDEYFKLKLKYENDIMKNKKKIINNHILSNKEKRAEYLKLKPKCINCKKPGGTIFQTVFFPSSDSDDSSREYRARCGVAADPCNLDIKIKLYKVELLPDILDSMEKEIKNYKNNIIDDKNKLLFGYIDTETALTNFDTLKEDVSLTSSLYEEYLSEYNKVVDNPEKKQELDETITAAYIQIQQIKDCIVKMNETNNSQFARDAVNIYDTLLMPLLSKIRNLKYSENMVVYDDRDNSYHLIQNKHSIESVSYGSSQDKVLAYNVGYQPIKLTTQKKKPFMIIESSSEEEPAVENSASRAIPTGEIPEEEPIYGEGKDGIAWRNKEYSNIWEKMPEKLKNALRTNPEWLKEFMYNCVNARAKNQPCVIITPQNIKLPPIVLPNGQYDFGVPIYSELFNKLPKNLQNTYLSFFSEKDGVKDYKILENSMNDLVGKEVGIDRGYF
;
A
#
# COMPACT_ATOMS: atom_id res chain seq x y z
N MET A 1 24.99 9.88 -40.57
CA MET A 1 24.26 10.51 -39.47
C MET A 1 22.86 9.93 -39.46
N ALA A 2 22.59 8.99 -38.56
CA ALA A 2 21.26 8.46 -38.32
C ALA A 2 21.12 8.37 -36.80
N THR A 3 20.38 9.33 -36.27
CA THR A 3 19.98 9.52 -34.88
C THR A 3 19.28 8.24 -34.38
N SER A 4 19.91 7.50 -33.46
CA SER A 4 19.22 6.46 -32.72
C SER A 4 18.20 7.11 -31.80
N ARG A 5 16.96 6.65 -31.87
CA ARG A 5 15.88 7.01 -30.95
C ARG A 5 16.31 6.69 -29.51
N ASN A 6 16.84 7.68 -28.81
CA ASN A 6 16.75 7.76 -27.36
C ASN A 6 15.31 8.19 -27.06
N GLU A 7 14.36 7.25 -27.18
CA GLU A 7 13.14 7.39 -26.39
C GLU A 7 13.56 7.33 -24.93
N ILE A 8 13.15 8.31 -24.14
CA ILE A 8 13.36 8.32 -22.70
C ILE A 8 12.53 7.14 -22.17
N ILE A 9 13.18 5.99 -22.00
CA ILE A 9 12.52 4.82 -21.42
C ILE A 9 12.33 5.12 -19.94
N SER A 10 11.09 5.03 -19.46
CA SER A 10 10.80 5.25 -18.05
C SER A 10 11.60 4.27 -17.19
N VAL A 11 12.06 4.71 -16.01
CA VAL A 11 12.75 3.84 -15.04
C VAL A 11 11.88 2.60 -14.75
N LYS A 12 10.57 2.81 -14.59
CA LYS A 12 9.58 1.75 -14.33
C LYS A 12 9.53 0.73 -15.45
N GLU A 13 9.37 1.18 -16.69
CA GLU A 13 9.36 0.32 -17.88
C GLU A 13 10.66 -0.48 -18.04
N THR A 14 11.79 0.19 -17.77
CA THR A 14 13.12 -0.43 -17.83
C THR A 14 13.27 -1.53 -16.77
N LEU A 15 12.76 -1.28 -15.57
CA LEU A 15 12.79 -2.20 -14.44
C LEU A 15 11.88 -3.42 -14.69
N ASP A 16 10.68 -3.18 -15.22
CA ASP A 16 9.74 -4.23 -15.60
C ASP A 16 10.34 -5.16 -16.66
N GLU A 17 10.93 -4.58 -17.72
CA GLU A 17 11.59 -5.37 -18.76
C GLU A 17 12.83 -6.11 -18.22
N TYR A 18 13.61 -5.50 -17.31
CA TYR A 18 14.71 -6.18 -16.63
C TYR A 18 14.24 -7.44 -15.89
N PHE A 19 13.17 -7.35 -15.09
CA PHE A 19 12.65 -8.50 -14.35
C PHE A 19 11.99 -9.53 -15.24
N LYS A 20 11.31 -9.12 -16.31
CA LYS A 20 10.75 -10.02 -17.32
C LYS A 20 11.84 -10.81 -18.05
N LEU A 21 12.94 -10.16 -18.46
CA LEU A 21 14.09 -10.83 -19.07
C LEU A 21 14.77 -11.80 -18.10
N LYS A 22 14.92 -11.40 -16.83
CA LYS A 22 15.47 -12.24 -15.76
C LYS A 22 14.60 -13.47 -15.52
N LEU A 23 13.29 -13.30 -15.37
CA LEU A 23 12.34 -14.39 -15.16
C LEU A 23 12.37 -15.38 -16.33
N LYS A 24 12.37 -14.90 -17.57
CA LYS A 24 12.49 -15.74 -18.76
C LYS A 24 13.79 -16.56 -18.76
N TYR A 25 14.91 -15.91 -18.46
CA TYR A 25 16.21 -16.56 -18.36
C TYR A 25 16.25 -17.65 -17.27
N GLU A 26 15.75 -17.34 -16.08
CA GLU A 26 15.69 -18.28 -14.95
C GLU A 26 14.76 -19.47 -15.24
N ASN A 27 13.61 -19.22 -15.86
CA ASN A 27 12.67 -20.27 -16.29
C ASN A 27 13.29 -21.20 -17.34
N ASP A 28 13.99 -20.66 -18.34
CA ASP A 28 14.68 -21.48 -19.35
C ASP A 28 15.77 -22.34 -18.73
N ILE A 29 16.52 -21.80 -17.77
CA ILE A 29 17.50 -22.57 -16.98
C ILE A 29 16.81 -23.66 -16.18
N MET A 30 15.74 -23.33 -15.44
CA MET A 30 15.00 -24.31 -14.64
C MET A 30 14.39 -25.43 -15.48
N LYS A 31 13.84 -25.13 -16.66
CA LYS A 31 13.34 -26.14 -17.61
C LYS A 31 14.44 -27.12 -18.01
N ASN A 32 15.63 -26.61 -18.35
CA ASN A 32 16.77 -27.47 -18.69
C ASN A 32 17.28 -28.29 -17.50
N LYS A 33 17.29 -27.71 -16.28
CA LYS A 33 17.61 -28.46 -15.06
C LYS A 33 16.60 -29.58 -14.79
N LYS A 34 15.29 -29.32 -14.92
CA LYS A 34 14.23 -30.32 -14.73
C LYS A 34 14.36 -31.48 -15.71
N LYS A 35 14.73 -31.23 -16.97
CA LYS A 35 15.00 -32.29 -17.96
C LYS A 35 16.09 -33.26 -17.51
N ILE A 36 17.15 -32.76 -16.85
CA ILE A 36 18.24 -33.60 -16.32
C ILE A 36 17.79 -34.33 -15.06
N ILE A 37 17.11 -33.63 -14.13
CA ILE A 37 16.66 -34.19 -12.85
C ILE A 37 15.64 -35.32 -13.05
N ASN A 38 14.67 -35.12 -13.94
CA ASN A 38 13.58 -36.05 -14.21
C ASN A 38 13.97 -37.20 -15.15
N ASN A 39 15.21 -37.24 -15.64
CA ASN A 39 15.67 -38.33 -16.48
C ASN A 39 15.86 -39.61 -15.64
N HIS A 40 15.02 -40.62 -15.87
CA HIS A 40 15.04 -41.89 -15.13
C HIS A 40 16.15 -42.85 -15.60
N ILE A 41 16.77 -42.59 -16.75
CA ILE A 41 17.81 -43.43 -17.35
C ILE A 41 19.18 -43.14 -16.72
N LEU A 42 19.42 -41.90 -16.29
CA LEU A 42 20.70 -41.45 -15.74
C LEU A 42 20.80 -41.68 -14.23
N SER A 43 21.93 -42.21 -13.78
CA SER A 43 22.29 -42.25 -12.35
C SER A 43 22.53 -40.85 -11.79
N ASN A 44 22.51 -40.70 -10.46
CA ASN A 44 22.79 -39.41 -9.80
C ASN A 44 24.18 -38.85 -10.14
N LYS A 45 25.17 -39.71 -10.42
CA LYS A 45 26.51 -39.29 -10.83
C LYS A 45 26.51 -38.72 -12.24
N GLU A 46 25.78 -39.34 -13.16
CA GLU A 46 25.66 -38.89 -14.56
C GLU A 46 24.82 -37.62 -14.67
N LYS A 47 23.75 -37.48 -13.86
CA LYS A 47 22.99 -36.23 -13.75
C LYS A 47 23.85 -35.04 -13.35
N ARG A 48 24.78 -35.22 -12.39
CA ARG A 48 25.74 -34.19 -12.00
C ARG A 48 26.69 -33.84 -13.16
N ALA A 49 27.17 -34.84 -13.90
CA ALA A 49 28.04 -34.62 -15.04
C ALA A 49 27.33 -33.85 -16.19
N GLU A 50 26.09 -34.20 -16.52
CA GLU A 50 25.28 -33.49 -17.51
C GLU A 50 24.92 -32.07 -17.06
N TYR A 51 24.64 -31.87 -15.77
CA TYR A 51 24.42 -30.54 -15.21
C TYR A 51 25.64 -29.62 -15.38
N LEU A 52 26.86 -30.14 -15.18
CA LEU A 52 28.09 -29.37 -15.37
C LEU A 52 28.33 -28.97 -16.84
N LYS A 53 27.81 -29.75 -17.79
CA LYS A 53 27.87 -29.42 -19.24
C LYS A 53 26.84 -28.36 -19.65
N LEU A 54 25.80 -28.15 -18.84
CA LEU A 54 24.73 -27.19 -19.15
C LEU A 54 25.28 -25.77 -19.16
N LYS A 55 25.49 -25.23 -20.36
CA LYS A 55 25.86 -23.82 -20.56
C LYS A 55 24.61 -23.01 -20.89
N PRO A 56 24.10 -22.16 -19.98
CA PRO A 56 22.95 -21.32 -20.29
C PRO A 56 23.25 -20.39 -21.47
N LYS A 57 22.23 -20.09 -22.27
CA LYS A 57 22.33 -19.19 -23.41
C LYS A 57 22.05 -17.76 -22.97
N CYS A 58 22.78 -16.78 -23.49
CA CYS A 58 22.50 -15.37 -23.25
C CYS A 58 21.08 -15.00 -23.71
N ILE A 59 20.33 -14.23 -22.90
CA ILE A 59 18.94 -13.85 -23.22
C ILE A 59 18.84 -13.05 -24.53
N ASN A 60 19.85 -12.23 -24.85
CA ASN A 60 19.90 -11.37 -26.02
C ASN A 60 20.47 -12.11 -27.26
N CYS A 61 21.72 -12.59 -27.24
CA CYS A 61 22.39 -13.17 -28.41
C CYS A 61 22.31 -14.70 -28.53
N LYS A 62 21.70 -15.40 -27.56
CA LYS A 62 21.53 -16.86 -27.53
C LYS A 62 22.83 -17.69 -27.55
N LYS A 63 24.01 -17.07 -27.48
CA LYS A 63 25.32 -17.75 -27.38
C LYS A 63 25.51 -18.44 -26.02
N PRO A 64 26.26 -19.56 -25.94
CA PRO A 64 26.56 -20.25 -24.68
C PRO A 64 27.51 -19.41 -23.82
N GLY A 65 27.13 -19.14 -22.58
CA GLY A 65 27.82 -18.21 -21.68
C GLY A 65 26.86 -17.39 -20.81
N GLY A 66 25.57 -17.44 -21.13
CA GLY A 66 24.50 -16.93 -20.28
C GLY A 66 24.41 -15.41 -20.23
N THR A 67 23.56 -14.94 -19.33
CA THR A 67 23.38 -13.53 -18.97
C THR A 67 23.69 -13.38 -17.50
N ILE A 68 24.44 -12.34 -17.16
CA ILE A 68 24.79 -12.00 -15.78
C ILE A 68 23.81 -10.93 -15.33
N PHE A 69 22.91 -11.32 -14.42
CA PHE A 69 22.06 -10.40 -13.66
C PHE A 69 22.71 -10.17 -12.30
N GLN A 70 22.88 -8.91 -11.91
CA GLN A 70 23.50 -8.54 -10.65
C GLN A 70 22.74 -7.37 -10.02
N THR A 71 22.65 -7.40 -8.69
CA THR A 71 22.21 -6.27 -7.88
C THR A 71 23.38 -5.81 -7.03
N VAL A 72 23.74 -4.53 -7.12
CA VAL A 72 24.83 -3.91 -6.35
C VAL A 72 24.23 -2.87 -5.43
N PHE A 73 24.64 -2.85 -4.16
CA PHE A 73 24.21 -1.86 -3.19
C PHE A 73 25.35 -0.87 -2.92
N PHE A 74 25.00 0.41 -2.87
CA PHE A 74 25.87 1.51 -2.53
C PHE A 74 25.32 2.14 -1.25
N PRO A 75 26.05 2.08 -0.12
CA PRO A 75 25.64 2.74 1.11
C PRO A 75 25.65 4.27 0.93
N SER A 76 24.94 4.96 1.81
CA SER A 76 24.95 6.43 1.86
C SER A 76 26.36 6.96 2.10
N SER A 77 26.68 8.09 1.47
CA SER A 77 27.91 8.86 1.63
C SER A 77 27.57 10.33 1.85
N ASP A 78 28.55 11.14 2.26
CA ASP A 78 28.36 12.58 2.50
C ASP A 78 27.76 13.34 1.29
N SER A 79 27.88 12.78 0.07
CA SER A 79 27.42 13.41 -1.18
C SER A 79 26.27 12.69 -1.87
N ASP A 80 25.85 11.51 -1.42
CA ASP A 80 24.92 10.66 -2.18
C ASP A 80 24.13 9.73 -1.23
N ASP A 81 22.81 9.67 -1.43
CA ASP A 81 21.94 8.74 -0.72
C ASP A 81 22.27 7.28 -1.06
N SER A 82 21.94 6.38 -0.13
CA SER A 82 22.08 4.95 -0.40
C SER A 82 21.27 4.55 -1.63
N SER A 83 21.85 3.75 -2.50
CA SER A 83 21.24 3.37 -3.77
C SER A 83 21.52 1.91 -4.11
N ARG A 84 20.69 1.37 -5.00
CA ARG A 84 20.82 0.03 -5.55
C ARG A 84 20.88 0.10 -7.06
N GLU A 85 21.84 -0.61 -7.64
CA GLU A 85 21.92 -0.77 -9.08
C GLU A 85 21.56 -2.18 -9.54
N TYR A 86 20.62 -2.27 -10.47
CA TYR A 86 20.33 -3.49 -11.23
C TYR A 86 21.12 -3.49 -12.53
N ARG A 87 21.88 -4.56 -12.75
CA ARG A 87 22.79 -4.70 -13.89
C ARG A 87 22.49 -6.00 -14.65
N ALA A 88 22.28 -5.92 -15.96
CA ALA A 88 22.22 -7.08 -16.85
C ALA A 88 23.25 -6.93 -17.97
N ARG A 89 24.11 -7.95 -18.13
CA ARG A 89 25.11 -7.98 -19.21
C ARG A 89 25.32 -9.38 -19.78
N CYS A 90 25.86 -9.45 -20.99
CA CYS A 90 26.22 -10.73 -21.59
C CYS A 90 27.36 -11.42 -20.81
N GLY A 91 27.24 -12.71 -20.53
CA GLY A 91 28.27 -13.51 -19.84
C GLY A 91 29.32 -14.15 -20.76
N VAL A 92 29.26 -13.89 -22.07
CA VAL A 92 30.19 -14.44 -23.06
C VAL A 92 31.48 -13.60 -23.05
N ALA A 93 32.59 -14.16 -22.58
CA ALA A 93 33.85 -13.42 -22.41
C ALA A 93 34.55 -13.06 -23.73
N ALA A 94 34.49 -13.93 -24.75
CA ALA A 94 35.25 -13.76 -25.99
C ALA A 94 34.61 -12.77 -26.98
N ASP A 95 33.28 -12.73 -27.02
CA ASP A 95 32.50 -11.89 -27.95
C ASP A 95 31.13 -11.58 -27.32
N PRO A 96 31.10 -10.69 -26.30
CA PRO A 96 29.86 -10.30 -25.64
C PRO A 96 28.96 -9.52 -26.60
N CYS A 97 27.67 -9.80 -26.58
CA CYS A 97 26.72 -8.94 -27.29
C CYS A 97 26.51 -7.61 -26.56
N ASN A 98 25.91 -6.66 -27.25
CA ASN A 98 25.51 -5.33 -26.76
C ASN A 98 24.44 -5.30 -25.65
N LEU A 99 24.18 -6.41 -24.94
CA LEU A 99 23.26 -6.40 -23.80
C LEU A 99 23.89 -5.62 -22.65
N ASP A 100 23.34 -4.46 -22.34
CA ASP A 100 23.75 -3.62 -21.20
C ASP A 100 22.53 -2.90 -20.63
N ILE A 101 22.05 -3.36 -19.49
CA ILE A 101 21.00 -2.71 -18.71
C ILE A 101 21.62 -2.29 -17.39
N LYS A 102 21.51 -1.02 -17.03
CA LYS A 102 21.94 -0.46 -15.74
C LYS A 102 20.88 0.52 -15.24
N ILE A 103 20.26 0.19 -14.12
CA ILE A 103 19.19 0.98 -13.49
C ILE A 103 19.66 1.30 -12.08
N LYS A 104 19.72 2.58 -11.71
CA LYS A 104 20.04 3.04 -10.35
C LYS A 104 18.76 3.51 -9.68
N LEU A 105 18.40 2.85 -8.58
CA LEU A 105 17.27 3.21 -7.72
C LEU A 105 17.80 3.74 -6.39
N TYR A 106 17.25 4.84 -5.92
CA TYR A 106 17.61 5.44 -4.64
C TYR A 106 16.73 4.93 -3.50
N LYS A 107 17.14 5.22 -2.26
CA LYS A 107 16.32 4.95 -1.08
C LYS A 107 15.05 5.79 -1.15
N VAL A 108 13.95 5.13 -0.83
CA VAL A 108 12.63 5.75 -0.72
C VAL A 108 12.09 5.41 0.66
N GLU A 109 11.47 6.38 1.31
CA GLU A 109 10.88 6.27 2.64
C GLU A 109 9.44 6.77 2.59
N LEU A 110 8.59 6.26 3.48
CA LEU A 110 7.20 6.73 3.54
C LEU A 110 7.18 8.09 4.26
N LEU A 111 6.46 9.06 3.70
CA LEU A 111 6.27 10.38 4.33
C LEU A 111 5.73 10.26 5.77
N PRO A 112 4.75 9.39 6.09
CA PRO A 112 4.33 9.16 7.48
C PRO A 112 5.47 8.76 8.42
N ASP A 113 6.40 7.91 7.97
CA ASP A 113 7.51 7.43 8.80
C ASP A 113 8.54 8.56 9.02
N ILE A 114 8.80 9.35 7.98
CA ILE A 114 9.65 10.56 8.08
C ILE A 114 9.04 11.54 9.09
N LEU A 115 7.75 11.84 8.96
CA LEU A 115 7.04 12.77 9.83
C LEU A 115 7.05 12.30 11.30
N ASP A 116 6.81 11.01 11.55
CA ASP A 116 6.86 10.43 12.90
C ASP A 116 8.29 10.49 13.49
N SER A 117 9.32 10.23 12.67
CA SER A 117 10.72 10.36 13.09
C SER A 117 11.06 11.80 13.48
N MET A 118 10.67 12.76 12.65
CA MET A 118 10.93 14.18 12.91
C MET A 118 10.16 14.70 14.13
N GLU A 119 8.92 14.25 14.34
CA GLU A 119 8.17 14.60 15.55
C GLU A 119 8.87 14.09 16.82
N LYS A 120 9.41 12.87 16.78
CA LYS A 120 10.21 12.30 17.88
C LYS A 120 11.50 13.08 18.12
N GLU A 121 12.20 13.50 17.06
CA GLU A 121 13.40 14.34 17.18
C GLU A 121 13.10 15.70 17.81
N ILE A 122 12.06 16.39 17.33
CA ILE A 122 11.60 17.66 17.92
C ILE A 122 11.26 17.48 19.40
N LYS A 123 10.58 16.39 19.76
CA LYS A 123 10.28 16.07 21.16
C LYS A 123 11.54 15.80 21.97
N ASN A 124 12.52 15.11 21.41
CA ASN A 124 13.80 14.84 22.06
C ASN A 124 14.58 16.13 22.33
N TYR A 125 14.68 17.03 21.35
CA TYR A 125 15.32 18.34 21.53
C TYR A 125 14.63 19.15 22.64
N LYS A 126 13.29 19.17 22.65
CA LYS A 126 12.52 19.82 23.73
C LYS A 126 12.79 19.21 25.11
N ASN A 127 12.92 17.89 25.20
CA ASN A 127 13.28 17.21 26.44
C ASN A 127 14.71 17.55 26.88
N ASN A 128 15.66 17.63 25.96
CA ASN A 128 17.03 18.05 26.25
C ASN A 128 17.09 19.48 26.80
N ILE A 129 16.26 20.39 26.26
CA ILE A 129 16.12 21.75 26.82
C ILE A 129 15.62 21.69 28.27
N ILE A 130 14.66 20.84 28.58
CA ILE A 130 14.14 20.68 29.96
C ILE A 130 15.23 20.11 30.88
N ASP A 131 15.96 19.10 30.41
CA ASP A 131 17.06 18.47 31.15
C ASP A 131 18.17 19.48 31.46
N ASP A 132 18.61 20.27 30.48
CA ASP A 132 19.64 21.29 30.68
C ASP A 132 19.16 22.44 31.58
N LYS A 133 17.87 22.81 31.54
CA LYS A 133 17.28 23.75 32.52
C LYS A 133 17.36 23.21 33.94
N ASN A 134 17.07 21.93 34.14
CA ASN A 134 17.17 21.29 35.45
C ASN A 134 18.64 21.21 35.89
N LYS A 135 19.56 20.81 35.00
CA LYS A 135 20.99 20.79 35.30
C LYS A 135 21.51 22.15 35.75
N LEU A 136 21.11 23.22 35.07
CA LEU A 136 21.46 24.59 35.45
C LEU A 136 20.89 24.95 36.83
N LEU A 137 19.61 24.64 37.09
CA LEU A 137 18.94 24.94 38.36
C LEU A 137 19.62 24.26 39.57
N PHE A 138 20.10 23.03 39.38
CA PHE A 138 20.78 22.26 40.42
C PHE A 138 22.31 22.43 40.43
N GLY A 139 22.85 23.31 39.57
CA GLY A 139 24.28 23.62 39.52
C GLY A 139 25.17 22.51 38.93
N TYR A 140 24.61 21.61 38.13
CA TYR A 140 25.36 20.58 37.39
C TYR A 140 26.06 21.13 36.14
N ILE A 141 25.59 22.26 35.61
CA ILE A 141 26.23 23.01 34.51
C ILE A 141 26.26 24.51 34.86
N ASP A 142 27.22 25.23 34.29
CA ASP A 142 27.30 26.68 34.40
C ASP A 142 26.39 27.40 33.38
N THR A 143 26.25 28.71 33.54
CA THR A 143 25.34 29.53 32.73
C THR A 143 25.81 29.67 31.27
N GLU A 144 27.11 29.72 31.02
CA GLU A 144 27.67 29.86 29.67
C GLU A 144 27.45 28.59 28.85
N THR A 145 27.73 27.43 29.47
CA THR A 145 27.42 26.11 28.91
C THR A 145 25.92 25.95 28.62
N ALA A 146 25.06 26.35 29.57
CA ALA A 146 23.62 26.25 29.39
C ALA A 146 23.10 27.13 28.23
N LEU A 147 23.59 28.37 28.11
CA LEU A 147 23.20 29.27 27.02
C LEU A 147 23.61 28.71 25.65
N THR A 148 24.83 28.19 25.53
CA THR A 148 25.33 27.59 24.29
C THR A 148 24.48 26.38 23.86
N ASN A 149 24.14 25.50 24.82
CA ASN A 149 23.27 24.36 24.54
C ASN A 149 21.87 24.80 24.14
N PHE A 150 21.29 25.80 24.81
CA PHE A 150 19.96 26.30 24.47
C PHE A 150 19.91 26.93 23.09
N ASP A 151 20.92 27.70 22.69
CA ASP A 151 20.98 28.29 21.36
C ASP A 151 21.04 27.21 20.29
N THR A 152 21.90 26.19 20.47
CA THR A 152 22.01 25.04 19.55
C THR A 152 20.69 24.26 19.46
N LEU A 153 20.11 23.87 20.59
CA LEU A 153 18.87 23.10 20.62
C LEU A 153 17.68 23.89 20.06
N LYS A 154 17.68 25.21 20.21
CA LYS A 154 16.65 26.09 19.64
C LYS A 154 16.77 26.16 18.12
N GLU A 155 17.98 26.25 17.59
CA GLU A 155 18.23 26.15 16.14
C GLU A 155 17.79 24.79 15.59
N ASP A 156 18.16 23.68 16.25
CA ASP A 156 17.76 22.33 15.85
C ASP A 156 16.23 22.17 15.83
N VAL A 157 15.53 22.66 16.87
CA VAL A 157 14.06 22.65 16.91
C VAL A 157 13.48 23.48 15.76
N SER A 158 14.03 24.66 15.50
CA SER A 158 13.53 25.56 14.44
C SER A 158 13.71 24.94 13.05
N LEU A 159 14.89 24.39 12.77
CA LEU A 159 15.22 23.79 11.49
C LEU A 159 14.40 22.52 11.25
N THR A 160 14.34 21.63 12.23
CA THR A 160 13.57 20.38 12.13
C THR A 160 12.08 20.66 12.01
N SER A 161 11.54 21.65 12.73
CA SER A 161 10.12 22.03 12.61
C SER A 161 9.78 22.58 11.24
N SER A 162 10.66 23.41 10.67
CA SER A 162 10.46 23.97 9.32
C SER A 162 10.43 22.88 8.27
N LEU A 163 11.36 21.92 8.35
CA LEU A 163 11.40 20.78 7.45
C LEU A 163 10.20 19.85 7.64
N TYR A 164 9.73 19.67 8.89
CA TYR A 164 8.53 18.89 9.19
C TYR A 164 7.29 19.51 8.52
N GLU A 165 7.16 20.84 8.57
CA GLU A 165 6.06 21.56 7.91
C GLU A 165 6.10 21.38 6.39
N GLU A 166 7.28 21.39 5.78
CA GLU A 166 7.46 21.13 4.35
C GLU A 166 6.98 19.71 3.97
N TYR A 167 7.48 18.67 4.68
CA TYR A 167 7.05 17.30 4.44
C TYR A 167 5.57 17.07 4.72
N LEU A 168 5.02 17.73 5.75
CA LEU A 168 3.61 17.64 6.09
C LEU A 168 2.74 18.26 5.00
N SER A 169 3.18 19.37 4.41
CA SER A 169 2.52 20.00 3.28
C SER A 169 2.48 19.07 2.06
N GLU A 170 3.61 18.46 1.70
CA GLU A 170 3.67 17.46 0.61
C GLU A 170 2.77 16.25 0.88
N TYR A 171 2.77 15.74 2.10
CA TYR A 171 1.89 14.65 2.50
C TYR A 171 0.40 15.03 2.40
N ASN A 172 0.02 16.22 2.87
CA ASN A 172 -1.36 16.71 2.83
C ASN A 172 -1.84 16.97 1.41
N LYS A 173 -0.98 17.38 0.47
CA LYS A 173 -1.35 17.50 -0.95
C LYS A 173 -1.87 16.19 -1.54
N VAL A 174 -1.44 15.05 -1.00
CA VAL A 174 -1.86 13.72 -1.43
C VAL A 174 -3.06 13.23 -0.62
N VAL A 175 -2.99 13.33 0.71
CA VAL A 175 -3.95 12.69 1.62
C VAL A 175 -5.18 13.55 1.90
N ASP A 176 -5.01 14.87 1.94
CA ASP A 176 -6.01 15.86 2.30
C ASP A 176 -6.09 17.00 1.27
N ASN A 177 -6.27 16.63 0.00
CA ASN A 177 -6.37 17.59 -1.09
C ASN A 177 -7.78 18.22 -1.15
N PRO A 178 -7.93 19.54 -0.87
CA PRO A 178 -9.25 20.19 -0.81
C PRO A 178 -9.91 20.27 -2.19
N GLU A 179 -9.15 20.52 -3.25
CA GLU A 179 -9.67 20.60 -4.63
C GLU A 179 -10.24 19.25 -5.07
N LYS A 180 -9.50 18.17 -4.79
CA LYS A 180 -9.92 16.80 -5.11
C LYS A 180 -11.17 16.39 -4.32
N LYS A 181 -11.28 16.81 -3.04
CA LYS A 181 -12.47 16.59 -2.21
C LYS A 181 -13.67 17.32 -2.80
N GLN A 182 -13.53 18.60 -3.14
CA GLN A 182 -14.58 19.37 -3.78
C GLN A 182 -15.04 18.74 -5.10
N GLU A 183 -14.10 18.36 -5.97
CA GLU A 183 -14.42 17.72 -7.25
C GLU A 183 -15.17 16.39 -7.05
N LEU A 184 -14.81 15.62 -6.03
CA LEU A 184 -15.50 14.38 -5.66
C LEU A 184 -16.95 14.66 -5.24
N ASP A 185 -17.17 15.65 -4.36
CA ASP A 185 -18.51 15.99 -3.87
C ASP A 185 -19.43 16.53 -4.99
N GLU A 186 -18.89 17.36 -5.88
CA GLU A 186 -19.60 17.84 -7.08
C GLU A 186 -19.98 16.68 -8.01
N THR A 187 -19.06 15.75 -8.24
CA THR A 187 -19.29 14.58 -9.11
C THR A 187 -20.32 13.62 -8.50
N ILE A 188 -20.27 13.41 -7.18
CA ILE A 188 -21.27 12.62 -6.43
C ILE A 188 -22.66 13.27 -6.55
N THR A 189 -22.75 14.58 -6.38
CA THR A 189 -24.00 15.32 -6.51
C THR A 189 -24.58 15.18 -7.92
N ALA A 190 -23.75 15.33 -8.95
CA ALA A 190 -24.15 15.12 -10.34
C ALA A 190 -24.67 13.68 -10.57
N ALA A 191 -24.01 12.67 -10.01
CA ALA A 191 -24.44 11.28 -10.11
C ALA A 191 -25.80 11.04 -9.46
N TYR A 192 -26.05 11.63 -8.28
CA TYR A 192 -27.36 11.54 -7.63
C TYR A 192 -28.48 12.18 -8.45
N ILE A 193 -28.22 13.28 -9.15
CA ILE A 193 -29.18 13.88 -10.08
C ILE A 193 -29.56 12.88 -11.19
N GLN A 194 -28.57 12.20 -11.79
CA GLN A 194 -28.85 11.19 -12.83
C GLN A 194 -29.62 9.98 -12.27
N ILE A 195 -29.28 9.53 -11.05
CA ILE A 195 -30.01 8.45 -10.38
C ILE A 195 -31.48 8.83 -10.16
N GLN A 196 -31.77 10.08 -9.78
CA GLN A 196 -33.15 10.53 -9.62
C GLN A 196 -33.90 10.57 -10.95
N GLN A 197 -33.26 11.04 -12.03
CA GLN A 197 -33.87 11.02 -13.37
C GLN A 197 -34.18 9.59 -13.85
N ILE A 198 -33.30 8.62 -13.57
CA ILE A 198 -33.55 7.20 -13.84
C ILE A 198 -34.77 6.71 -13.04
N LYS A 199 -34.86 7.04 -11.75
CA LYS A 199 -36.00 6.68 -10.90
C LYS A 199 -37.31 7.28 -11.43
N ASP A 200 -37.30 8.54 -11.83
CA ASP A 200 -38.47 9.21 -12.41
C ASP A 200 -38.93 8.54 -13.71
N CYS A 201 -37.99 8.10 -14.55
CA CYS A 201 -38.31 7.34 -15.75
C CYS A 201 -38.98 6.00 -15.40
N ILE A 202 -38.49 5.27 -14.40
CA ILE A 202 -39.08 4.01 -13.95
C ILE A 202 -40.50 4.23 -13.39
N VAL A 203 -40.72 5.29 -12.61
CA VAL A 203 -42.06 5.64 -12.10
C VAL A 203 -43.01 5.93 -13.27
N LYS A 204 -42.62 6.80 -14.21
CA LYS A 204 -43.44 7.13 -15.38
C LYS A 204 -43.72 5.93 -16.27
N MET A 205 -42.75 5.02 -16.41
CA MET A 205 -42.95 3.76 -17.13
C MET A 205 -44.08 2.94 -16.49
N ASN A 206 -44.06 2.79 -15.16
CA ASN A 206 -45.07 2.02 -14.43
C ASN A 206 -46.45 2.67 -14.49
N GLU A 207 -46.53 4.00 -14.46
CA GLU A 207 -47.80 4.74 -14.54
C GLU A 207 -48.41 4.74 -15.94
N THR A 208 -47.58 4.84 -16.98
CA THR A 208 -48.04 5.04 -18.37
C THR A 208 -47.97 3.79 -19.23
N ASN A 209 -47.32 2.72 -18.75
CA ASN A 209 -46.98 1.51 -19.51
C ASN A 209 -46.17 1.80 -20.79
N ASN A 210 -45.47 2.94 -20.85
CA ASN A 210 -44.69 3.33 -22.02
C ASN A 210 -43.22 2.88 -21.90
N SER A 211 -42.83 1.92 -22.74
CA SER A 211 -41.47 1.37 -22.78
C SER A 211 -40.37 2.37 -23.19
N GLN A 212 -40.72 3.54 -23.73
CA GLN A 212 -39.73 4.57 -24.05
C GLN A 212 -38.99 5.07 -22.79
N PHE A 213 -39.69 5.19 -21.66
CA PHE A 213 -39.06 5.59 -20.39
C PHE A 213 -38.01 4.57 -19.91
N ALA A 214 -38.16 3.28 -20.23
CA ALA A 214 -37.13 2.28 -19.95
C ALA A 214 -35.87 2.52 -20.81
N ARG A 215 -36.05 2.86 -22.10
CA ARG A 215 -34.95 3.17 -23.00
C ARG A 215 -34.21 4.43 -22.56
N ASP A 216 -34.96 5.45 -22.15
CA ASP A 216 -34.39 6.71 -21.67
C ASP A 216 -33.61 6.49 -20.36
N ALA A 217 -34.13 5.68 -19.44
CA ALA A 217 -33.43 5.30 -18.20
C ALA A 217 -32.10 4.58 -18.48
N VAL A 218 -32.09 3.60 -19.40
CA VAL A 218 -30.86 2.90 -19.80
C VAL A 218 -29.88 3.85 -20.48
N ASN A 219 -30.36 4.76 -21.33
CA ASN A 219 -29.51 5.74 -21.99
C ASN A 219 -28.86 6.71 -20.99
N ILE A 220 -29.61 7.20 -19.98
CA ILE A 220 -29.07 8.03 -18.89
C ILE A 220 -28.02 7.24 -18.09
N TYR A 221 -28.29 5.96 -17.80
CA TYR A 221 -27.36 5.10 -17.09
C TYR A 221 -26.02 4.98 -17.84
N ASP A 222 -26.06 4.62 -19.11
CA ASP A 222 -24.86 4.34 -19.92
C ASP A 222 -24.09 5.62 -20.29
N THR A 223 -24.78 6.67 -20.72
CA THR A 223 -24.14 7.87 -21.28
C THR A 223 -23.79 8.93 -20.22
N LEU A 224 -24.51 8.98 -19.10
CA LEU A 224 -24.33 10.02 -18.08
C LEU A 224 -23.84 9.45 -16.75
N LEU A 225 -24.53 8.45 -16.19
CA LEU A 225 -24.20 7.94 -14.86
C LEU A 225 -22.91 7.12 -14.84
N MET A 226 -22.70 6.22 -15.81
CA MET A 226 -21.51 5.37 -15.87
C MET A 226 -20.18 6.17 -15.91
N PRO A 227 -20.04 7.22 -16.75
CA PRO A 227 -18.86 8.09 -16.71
C PRO A 227 -18.65 8.77 -15.34
N LEU A 228 -19.73 9.25 -14.71
CA LEU A 228 -19.67 9.87 -13.38
C LEU A 228 -19.22 8.87 -12.31
N LEU A 229 -19.74 7.64 -12.33
CA LEU A 229 -19.33 6.57 -11.40
C LEU A 229 -17.84 6.20 -11.59
N SER A 230 -17.37 6.12 -12.85
CA SER A 230 -15.95 5.89 -13.14
C SER A 230 -15.09 7.05 -12.62
N LYS A 231 -15.55 8.29 -12.77
CA LYS A 231 -14.87 9.47 -12.24
C LYS A 231 -14.80 9.45 -10.71
N ILE A 232 -15.93 9.21 -10.02
CA ILE A 232 -16.02 9.06 -8.56
C ILE A 232 -15.02 8.01 -8.07
N ARG A 233 -14.99 6.86 -8.74
CA ARG A 233 -14.08 5.76 -8.42
C ARG A 233 -12.61 6.19 -8.50
N ASN A 234 -12.22 6.86 -9.58
CA ASN A 234 -10.84 7.31 -9.79
C ASN A 234 -10.45 8.47 -8.85
N LEU A 235 -11.40 9.30 -8.44
CA LEU A 235 -11.18 10.33 -7.43
C LEU A 235 -11.01 9.71 -6.04
N LYS A 236 -11.83 8.71 -5.68
CA LYS A 236 -11.80 8.09 -4.36
C LYS A 236 -10.61 7.15 -4.16
N TYR A 237 -10.19 6.42 -5.19
CA TYR A 237 -9.19 5.38 -5.09
C TYR A 237 -8.07 5.56 -6.12
N SER A 238 -6.84 5.62 -5.64
CA SER A 238 -5.64 5.56 -6.49
C SER A 238 -5.42 4.19 -7.12
N GLU A 239 -5.77 3.13 -6.40
CA GLU A 239 -5.69 1.75 -6.88
C GLU A 239 -7.06 1.10 -6.71
N ASN A 240 -7.58 0.56 -7.81
CA ASN A 240 -8.85 -0.16 -7.80
C ASN A 240 -8.78 -1.32 -8.77
N MET A 241 -8.63 -2.53 -8.25
CA MET A 241 -8.45 -3.73 -9.05
C MET A 241 -9.10 -4.94 -8.38
N VAL A 242 -9.47 -5.91 -9.19
CA VAL A 242 -9.92 -7.22 -8.72
C VAL A 242 -8.77 -8.20 -8.92
N VAL A 243 -8.31 -8.79 -7.82
CA VAL A 243 -7.24 -9.77 -7.81
C VAL A 243 -7.83 -11.15 -7.57
N TYR A 244 -7.46 -12.10 -8.41
CA TYR A 244 -7.84 -13.50 -8.26
C TYR A 244 -6.83 -14.23 -7.35
N ASP A 245 -7.32 -14.97 -6.37
CA ASP A 245 -6.51 -15.84 -5.53
C ASP A 245 -6.68 -17.30 -5.95
N ASP A 246 -5.63 -17.85 -6.57
CA ASP A 246 -5.58 -19.25 -7.02
C ASP A 246 -5.74 -20.27 -5.88
N ARG A 247 -5.49 -19.88 -4.62
CA ARG A 247 -5.47 -20.81 -3.47
C ARG A 247 -6.86 -21.19 -3.02
N ASP A 248 -7.81 -20.26 -3.09
CA ASP A 248 -9.20 -20.46 -2.70
C ASP A 248 -10.20 -20.23 -3.83
N ASN A 249 -9.71 -19.94 -5.05
CA ASN A 249 -10.52 -19.70 -6.24
C ASN A 249 -11.51 -18.53 -6.03
N SER A 250 -11.05 -17.48 -5.34
CA SER A 250 -11.85 -16.30 -5.04
C SER A 250 -11.29 -15.03 -5.68
N TYR A 251 -12.14 -14.01 -5.78
CA TYR A 251 -11.78 -12.69 -6.30
C TYR A 251 -11.89 -11.66 -5.19
N HIS A 252 -10.81 -10.90 -4.96
CA HIS A 252 -10.75 -9.85 -3.96
C HIS A 252 -10.69 -8.47 -4.63
N LEU A 253 -11.55 -7.56 -4.18
CA LEU A 253 -11.53 -6.17 -4.59
C LEU A 253 -10.52 -5.40 -3.72
N ILE A 254 -9.50 -4.83 -4.35
CA ILE A 254 -8.50 -3.97 -3.70
C ILE A 254 -8.82 -2.53 -4.04
N GLN A 255 -9.00 -1.69 -3.02
CA GLN A 255 -9.40 -0.28 -3.14
C GLN A 255 -8.57 0.61 -2.22
N ASN A 256 -7.38 1.00 -2.67
CA ASN A 256 -6.49 1.85 -1.89
C ASN A 256 -6.71 3.33 -2.24
N LYS A 257 -7.04 4.13 -1.23
CA LYS A 257 -7.23 5.58 -1.36
C LYS A 257 -5.97 6.26 -1.90
N HIS A 258 -4.82 5.86 -1.40
CA HIS A 258 -3.50 6.33 -1.81
C HIS A 258 -2.58 5.14 -2.07
N SER A 259 -1.74 5.24 -3.10
CA SER A 259 -0.76 4.22 -3.43
C SER A 259 0.49 4.44 -2.58
N ILE A 260 1.25 3.37 -2.33
CA ILE A 260 2.53 3.47 -1.62
C ILE A 260 3.44 4.50 -2.30
N GLU A 261 3.48 4.46 -3.64
CA GLU A 261 4.25 5.41 -4.46
C GLU A 261 3.83 6.87 -4.23
N SER A 262 2.53 7.15 -4.07
CA SER A 262 2.03 8.52 -3.85
C SER A 262 2.37 9.12 -2.49
N VAL A 263 2.62 8.30 -1.47
CA VAL A 263 3.01 8.75 -0.12
C VAL A 263 4.49 8.47 0.18
N SER A 264 5.24 8.09 -0.84
CA SER A 264 6.67 7.85 -0.76
C SER A 264 7.46 9.10 -1.07
N TYR A 265 8.57 9.28 -0.37
CA TYR A 265 9.52 10.35 -0.61
C TYR A 265 10.92 9.78 -0.86
N GLY A 266 11.58 10.28 -1.90
CA GLY A 266 12.97 9.99 -2.21
C GLY A 266 13.70 11.30 -2.47
N SER A 267 14.77 11.54 -1.71
CA SER A 267 15.61 12.73 -1.86
C SER A 267 16.34 12.79 -3.21
N SER A 268 16.48 11.64 -3.88
CA SER A 268 17.19 11.47 -5.13
C SER A 268 16.32 10.79 -6.19
N GLN A 269 16.43 11.23 -7.44
CA GLN A 269 15.68 10.66 -8.56
C GLN A 269 16.35 9.41 -9.14
N ASP A 270 15.55 8.36 -9.33
CA ASP A 270 15.96 7.14 -10.01
C ASP A 270 16.37 7.39 -11.47
N LYS A 271 17.34 6.63 -11.97
CA LYS A 271 17.93 6.86 -13.29
C LYS A 271 18.24 5.57 -14.03
N VAL A 272 17.98 5.58 -15.33
CA VAL A 272 18.50 4.58 -16.28
C VAL A 272 19.89 5.03 -16.73
N LEU A 273 20.93 4.31 -16.31
CA LEU A 273 22.32 4.60 -16.67
C LEU A 273 22.71 4.00 -18.03
N ALA A 274 22.11 2.86 -18.38
CA ALA A 274 22.30 2.22 -19.67
C ALA A 274 21.09 1.34 -19.99
N TYR A 275 20.66 1.35 -21.25
CA TYR A 275 19.66 0.41 -21.74
C TYR A 275 19.93 0.04 -23.19
N ASN A 276 20.49 -1.15 -23.40
CA ASN A 276 20.72 -1.73 -24.71
C ASN A 276 20.17 -3.15 -24.70
N VAL A 277 19.04 -3.32 -25.39
CA VAL A 277 18.35 -4.60 -25.58
C VAL A 277 18.12 -4.80 -27.08
N GLY A 278 18.36 -6.01 -27.56
CA GLY A 278 18.28 -6.36 -28.99
C GLY A 278 19.65 -6.60 -29.61
N TYR A 279 19.81 -7.75 -30.25
CA TYR A 279 21.04 -8.13 -30.93
C TYR A 279 21.12 -7.39 -32.28
N GLN A 280 21.94 -6.35 -32.34
CA GLN A 280 22.39 -5.79 -33.60
C GLN A 280 23.71 -6.46 -33.95
N PRO A 281 23.79 -7.31 -35.00
CA PRO A 281 25.05 -7.90 -35.39
C PRO A 281 26.01 -6.78 -35.76
N ILE A 282 27.10 -6.63 -35.00
CA ILE A 282 28.21 -5.77 -35.37
C ILE A 282 28.75 -6.38 -36.67
N LYS A 283 28.47 -5.74 -37.81
CA LYS A 283 29.05 -6.10 -39.10
C LYS A 283 30.53 -5.69 -39.07
N LEU A 284 31.37 -6.57 -38.53
CA LEU A 284 32.79 -6.56 -38.83
C LEU A 284 32.92 -6.89 -40.33
N THR A 285 33.20 -5.86 -41.13
CA THR A 285 33.48 -6.00 -42.55
C THR A 285 34.78 -6.77 -42.75
N THR A 286 34.68 -8.07 -43.00
CA THR A 286 35.73 -8.82 -43.69
C THR A 286 35.11 -9.87 -44.60
N GLN A 287 35.61 -9.90 -45.83
CA GLN A 287 34.99 -10.49 -47.01
C GLN A 287 35.15 -12.01 -47.09
N LYS A 288 34.14 -12.66 -47.73
CA LYS A 288 34.17 -13.97 -48.46
C LYS A 288 34.30 -15.24 -47.59
N LYS A 289 33.55 -16.35 -47.79
CA LYS A 289 32.72 -16.91 -48.88
C LYS A 289 31.61 -17.81 -48.26
N LYS A 290 30.43 -17.87 -48.90
CA LYS A 290 29.38 -18.89 -48.64
C LYS A 290 29.83 -20.29 -49.12
N PRO A 291 29.20 -21.36 -48.61
CA PRO A 291 28.20 -22.02 -49.45
C PRO A 291 26.83 -22.18 -48.76
N PHE A 292 25.89 -22.69 -49.53
CA PHE A 292 24.44 -22.53 -49.46
C PHE A 292 23.77 -23.91 -49.44
N MET A 293 22.67 -24.07 -48.69
CA MET A 293 21.49 -24.96 -48.92
C MET A 293 20.56 -24.80 -47.69
N ILE A 294 19.40 -24.14 -47.77
CA ILE A 294 18.06 -24.52 -48.28
C ILE A 294 17.20 -25.26 -47.22
N ILE A 295 16.17 -24.51 -46.75
CA ILE A 295 14.71 -24.80 -46.52
C ILE A 295 14.37 -26.04 -45.65
N GLU A 296 13.58 -25.97 -44.57
CA GLU A 296 12.12 -25.76 -44.57
C GLU A 296 11.57 -25.11 -43.29
N SER A 297 10.57 -24.28 -43.55
CA SER A 297 9.56 -23.76 -42.63
C SER A 297 8.56 -24.85 -42.23
N SER A 298 8.23 -24.94 -40.96
CA SER A 298 6.89 -25.37 -40.55
C SER A 298 6.49 -24.67 -39.25
N SER A 299 5.52 -23.79 -39.41
CA SER A 299 4.56 -23.35 -38.41
C SER A 299 3.87 -24.54 -37.76
N GLU A 300 3.74 -24.54 -36.43
CA GLU A 300 2.67 -25.26 -35.75
C GLU A 300 2.37 -24.57 -34.42
N GLU A 301 1.09 -24.29 -34.23
CA GLU A 301 0.45 -23.71 -33.05
C GLU A 301 0.45 -24.69 -31.86
N GLU A 302 0.04 -24.14 -30.72
CA GLU A 302 0.14 -24.64 -29.34
C GLU A 302 -0.40 -26.05 -29.06
N PRO A 303 -0.13 -26.60 -27.85
CA PRO A 303 -1.11 -26.35 -26.79
C PRO A 303 -0.51 -26.02 -25.43
N ALA A 304 -1.27 -25.20 -24.70
CA ALA A 304 -1.16 -24.99 -23.26
C ALA A 304 -1.28 -26.29 -22.47
N VAL A 305 -0.32 -26.56 -21.58
CA VAL A 305 -0.54 -27.38 -20.37
C VAL A 305 0.31 -26.84 -19.21
N GLU A 306 -0.38 -26.81 -18.09
CA GLU A 306 -0.09 -26.40 -16.72
C GLU A 306 1.22 -26.87 -16.07
N ASN A 307 1.45 -26.22 -14.92
CA ASN A 307 2.24 -26.63 -13.76
C ASN A 307 3.73 -26.30 -13.74
N SER A 308 4.06 -25.28 -12.95
CA SER A 308 4.71 -25.56 -11.67
C SER A 308 4.80 -24.33 -10.75
N ALA A 309 4.18 -24.45 -9.58
CA ALA A 309 4.72 -24.14 -8.26
C ALA A 309 5.81 -23.06 -8.21
N SER A 310 5.39 -21.83 -7.91
CA SER A 310 6.22 -20.85 -7.21
C SER A 310 5.89 -20.92 -5.72
N ARG A 311 6.89 -21.32 -4.92
CA ARG A 311 6.91 -21.14 -3.47
C ARG A 311 6.74 -19.65 -3.17
N ALA A 312 5.56 -19.26 -2.70
CA ALA A 312 5.34 -17.98 -2.05
C ALA A 312 5.83 -18.07 -0.60
N ILE A 313 6.56 -17.04 -0.20
CA ILE A 313 6.89 -16.72 1.18
C ILE A 313 5.57 -16.25 1.84
N PRO A 314 5.14 -16.79 3.00
CA PRO A 314 3.85 -16.43 3.57
C PRO A 314 3.91 -15.05 4.23
N THR A 315 3.18 -14.08 3.68
CA THR A 315 2.72 -12.91 4.44
C THR A 315 1.60 -13.39 5.36
N GLY A 316 1.91 -13.54 6.65
CA GLY A 316 1.04 -14.11 7.67
C GLY A 316 -0.09 -13.19 8.17
N GLU A 317 -0.72 -12.40 7.31
CA GLU A 317 -1.90 -11.61 7.67
C GLU A 317 -3.17 -12.38 7.32
N ILE A 318 -4.10 -12.44 8.28
CA ILE A 318 -5.39 -13.12 8.12
C ILE A 318 -6.32 -12.12 7.41
N PRO A 319 -6.90 -12.49 6.25
CA PRO A 319 -7.70 -11.56 5.46
C PRO A 319 -8.96 -11.11 6.21
N GLU A 320 -9.49 -9.95 5.80
CA GLU A 320 -10.76 -9.41 6.27
C GLU A 320 -11.93 -10.35 5.91
N GLU A 321 -12.83 -10.59 6.85
CA GLU A 321 -14.01 -11.43 6.67
C GLU A 321 -15.29 -10.65 7.02
N GLU A 322 -16.41 -10.98 6.36
CA GLU A 322 -17.74 -10.49 6.74
C GLU A 322 -18.44 -11.46 7.70
N PRO A 323 -19.07 -10.94 8.77
CA PRO A 323 -19.86 -11.78 9.69
C PRO A 323 -21.08 -12.39 8.99
N ILE A 324 -21.40 -13.64 9.32
CA ILE A 324 -22.64 -14.29 8.89
C ILE A 324 -23.72 -13.99 9.93
N TYR A 325 -24.74 -13.22 9.53
CA TYR A 325 -25.87 -12.87 10.39
C TYR A 325 -26.93 -13.98 10.41
N GLY A 326 -27.49 -14.24 11.60
CA GLY A 326 -28.54 -15.25 11.79
C GLY A 326 -28.02 -16.66 12.09
N GLU A 327 -26.71 -16.86 12.10
CA GLU A 327 -26.05 -18.11 12.48
C GLU A 327 -25.23 -17.95 13.78
N GLY A 328 -24.88 -19.06 14.44
CA GLY A 328 -24.16 -19.05 15.71
C GLY A 328 -25.05 -18.79 16.93
N LYS A 329 -24.52 -19.02 18.13
CA LYS A 329 -25.29 -18.96 19.39
C LYS A 329 -25.86 -17.57 19.68
N ASP A 330 -25.16 -16.54 19.23
CA ASP A 330 -25.49 -15.15 19.52
C ASP A 330 -25.85 -14.36 18.23
N GLY A 331 -26.29 -15.08 17.18
CA GLY A 331 -26.76 -14.52 15.90
C GLY A 331 -25.68 -13.98 14.96
N ILE A 332 -24.40 -14.19 15.28
CA ILE A 332 -23.24 -13.91 14.42
C ILE A 332 -22.31 -15.13 14.40
N ALA A 333 -21.92 -15.56 13.20
CA ALA A 333 -20.92 -16.60 12.98
C ALA A 333 -19.83 -16.12 12.00
N TRP A 334 -18.70 -16.83 12.00
CA TRP A 334 -17.54 -16.57 11.13
C TRP A 334 -17.09 -17.88 10.48
N ARG A 335 -16.72 -17.86 9.19
CA ARG A 335 -16.19 -19.04 8.49
C ARG A 335 -14.74 -19.31 8.89
N ASN A 336 -13.95 -18.27 9.13
CA ASN A 336 -12.58 -18.43 9.60
C ASN A 336 -12.55 -18.80 11.09
N LYS A 337 -11.79 -19.86 11.40
CA LYS A 337 -11.64 -20.36 12.78
C LYS A 337 -11.04 -19.33 13.72
N GLU A 338 -10.10 -18.50 13.25
CA GLU A 338 -9.47 -17.46 14.09
C GLU A 338 -10.47 -16.37 14.48
N TYR A 339 -11.30 -15.93 13.54
CA TYR A 339 -12.41 -15.00 13.81
C TYR A 339 -13.42 -15.62 14.77
N SER A 340 -13.83 -16.87 14.53
CA SER A 340 -14.78 -17.58 15.40
C SER A 340 -14.23 -17.70 16.83
N ASN A 341 -12.96 -18.11 16.98
CA ASN A 341 -12.31 -18.28 18.29
C ASN A 341 -12.25 -16.96 19.07
N ILE A 342 -11.92 -15.86 18.40
CA ILE A 342 -11.83 -14.53 19.02
C ILE A 342 -13.21 -14.00 19.39
N TRP A 343 -14.19 -14.16 18.49
CA TRP A 343 -15.57 -13.76 18.73
C TRP A 343 -16.18 -14.50 19.92
N GLU A 344 -15.98 -15.82 20.03
CA GLU A 344 -16.54 -16.62 21.13
C GLU A 344 -16.01 -16.22 22.51
N LYS A 345 -14.74 -15.80 22.60
CA LYS A 345 -14.10 -15.42 23.87
C LYS A 345 -14.36 -13.97 24.27
N MET A 346 -14.94 -13.18 23.37
CA MET A 346 -15.18 -11.77 23.55
C MET A 346 -16.23 -11.48 24.63
N PRO A 347 -16.07 -10.40 25.44
CA PRO A 347 -17.10 -9.99 26.39
C PRO A 347 -18.46 -9.70 25.71
N GLU A 348 -19.56 -10.16 26.31
CA GLU A 348 -20.91 -9.94 25.76
C GLU A 348 -21.27 -8.46 25.62
N LYS A 349 -20.79 -7.60 26.54
CA LYS A 349 -20.97 -6.15 26.43
C LYS A 349 -20.34 -5.60 25.14
N LEU A 350 -19.16 -6.09 24.77
CA LEU A 350 -18.48 -5.69 23.54
C LEU A 350 -19.22 -6.20 22.31
N LYS A 351 -19.61 -7.49 22.29
CA LYS A 351 -20.40 -8.04 21.18
C LYS A 351 -21.67 -7.22 20.95
N ASN A 352 -22.38 -6.85 22.01
CA ASN A 352 -23.58 -6.02 21.93
C ASN A 352 -23.29 -4.62 21.39
N ALA A 353 -22.18 -3.99 21.80
CA ALA A 353 -21.77 -2.69 21.27
C ALA A 353 -21.46 -2.77 19.76
N LEU A 354 -20.65 -3.74 19.35
CA LEU A 354 -20.25 -3.94 17.95
C LEU A 354 -21.47 -4.25 17.05
N ARG A 355 -22.45 -5.03 17.54
CA ARG A 355 -23.69 -5.33 16.79
C ARG A 355 -24.48 -4.09 16.36
N THR A 356 -24.33 -2.96 17.07
CA THR A 356 -25.04 -1.73 16.71
C THR A 356 -24.51 -1.07 15.44
N ASN A 357 -23.30 -1.44 15.01
CA ASN A 357 -22.67 -0.89 13.81
C ASN A 357 -21.90 -2.00 13.05
N PRO A 358 -22.45 -2.52 11.94
CA PRO A 358 -21.82 -3.56 11.12
C PRO A 358 -20.38 -3.24 10.68
N GLU A 359 -20.12 -2.00 10.27
CA GLU A 359 -18.79 -1.57 9.82
C GLU A 359 -17.80 -1.56 10.98
N TRP A 360 -18.23 -1.08 12.15
CA TRP A 360 -17.38 -1.09 13.35
C TRP A 360 -17.05 -2.51 13.81
N LEU A 361 -18.03 -3.43 13.74
CA LEU A 361 -17.83 -4.84 14.03
C LEU A 361 -16.79 -5.47 13.10
N LYS A 362 -16.94 -5.25 11.79
CA LYS A 362 -16.06 -5.78 10.75
C LYS A 362 -14.61 -5.30 10.97
N GLU A 363 -14.44 -3.98 11.09
CA GLU A 363 -13.13 -3.34 11.26
C GLU A 363 -12.46 -3.76 12.58
N PHE A 364 -13.22 -3.81 13.67
CA PHE A 364 -12.70 -4.24 14.97
C PHE A 364 -12.23 -5.71 14.91
N MET A 365 -13.01 -6.59 14.30
CA MET A 365 -12.69 -8.01 14.23
C MET A 365 -11.45 -8.28 13.38
N TYR A 366 -11.32 -7.62 12.22
CA TYR A 366 -10.13 -7.71 11.38
C TYR A 366 -8.86 -7.28 12.13
N ASN A 367 -8.92 -6.11 12.80
CA ASN A 367 -7.79 -5.58 13.56
C ASN A 367 -7.44 -6.48 14.75
N CYS A 368 -8.45 -6.96 15.47
CA CYS A 368 -8.28 -7.85 16.62
C CYS A 368 -7.67 -9.20 16.19
N VAL A 369 -8.17 -9.84 15.13
CA VAL A 369 -7.64 -11.12 14.63
C VAL A 369 -6.17 -11.00 14.21
N ASN A 370 -5.81 -9.95 13.48
CA ASN A 370 -4.43 -9.73 13.07
C ASN A 370 -3.50 -9.32 14.23
N ALA A 371 -4.00 -8.56 15.22
CA ALA A 371 -3.26 -8.27 16.44
C ALA A 371 -2.97 -9.56 17.22
N ARG A 372 -3.97 -10.45 17.38
CA ARG A 372 -3.82 -11.72 18.08
C ARG A 372 -2.88 -12.68 17.37
N ALA A 373 -2.88 -12.72 16.03
CA ALA A 373 -1.89 -13.46 15.25
C ALA A 373 -0.44 -13.00 15.51
N LYS A 374 -0.26 -11.73 15.90
CA LYS A 374 1.03 -11.11 16.26
C LYS A 374 1.29 -11.11 17.79
N ASN A 375 0.51 -11.85 18.58
CA ASN A 375 0.54 -11.85 20.06
C ASN A 375 0.30 -10.48 20.72
N GLN A 376 -0.40 -9.58 20.04
CA GLN A 376 -0.80 -8.26 20.55
C GLN A 376 -2.23 -8.30 21.10
N PRO A 377 -2.59 -7.41 22.04
CA PRO A 377 -3.95 -7.30 22.55
C PRO A 377 -4.87 -6.65 21.51
N CYS A 378 -6.15 -6.99 21.56
CA CYS A 378 -7.16 -6.25 20.80
C CYS A 378 -7.37 -4.87 21.42
N VAL A 379 -7.36 -3.82 20.60
CA VAL A 379 -7.56 -2.43 21.01
C VAL A 379 -8.88 -1.96 20.43
N ILE A 380 -9.66 -1.23 21.24
CA ILE A 380 -10.89 -0.61 20.77
C ILE A 380 -10.56 0.46 19.73
N ILE A 381 -11.25 0.42 18.60
CA ILE A 381 -11.08 1.37 17.52
C ILE A 381 -12.27 2.33 17.48
N THR A 382 -12.04 3.54 16.98
CA THR A 382 -13.10 4.53 16.81
C THR A 382 -14.05 4.12 15.68
N PRO A 383 -15.37 4.10 15.90
CA PRO A 383 -16.34 3.91 14.82
C PRO A 383 -16.27 5.05 13.80
N GLN A 384 -16.32 4.74 12.51
CA GLN A 384 -16.24 5.74 11.44
C GLN A 384 -17.37 6.79 11.47
N ASN A 385 -18.51 6.46 12.08
CA ASN A 385 -19.67 7.35 12.19
C ASN A 385 -19.69 8.18 13.48
N ILE A 386 -18.57 8.25 14.22
CA ILE A 386 -18.47 9.08 15.42
C ILE A 386 -18.57 10.58 15.06
N LYS A 387 -19.28 11.34 15.90
CA LYS A 387 -19.40 12.80 15.77
C LYS A 387 -18.45 13.48 16.76
N LEU A 388 -17.41 14.11 16.24
CA LEU A 388 -16.45 14.90 17.00
C LEU A 388 -16.36 16.30 16.36
N PRO A 389 -16.75 17.38 17.07
CA PRO A 389 -17.32 17.39 18.41
C PRO A 389 -18.74 16.77 18.46
N PRO A 390 -19.20 16.31 19.63
CA PRO A 390 -20.56 15.77 19.76
C PRO A 390 -21.62 16.85 19.56
N ILE A 391 -22.79 16.45 19.05
CA ILE A 391 -23.94 17.34 18.87
C ILE A 391 -24.67 17.48 20.21
N VAL A 392 -25.00 18.71 20.62
CA VAL A 392 -25.83 18.94 21.80
C VAL A 392 -27.30 18.85 21.42
N LEU A 393 -28.01 17.91 22.03
CA LEU A 393 -29.45 17.72 21.85
C LEU A 393 -30.26 18.76 22.64
N PRO A 394 -31.53 19.02 22.30
CA PRO A 394 -32.38 20.01 22.99
C PRO A 394 -32.55 19.77 24.50
N ASN A 395 -32.36 18.52 24.95
CA ASN A 395 -32.41 18.13 26.35
C ASN A 395 -31.07 18.34 27.10
N GLY A 396 -30.05 18.90 26.43
CA GLY A 396 -28.72 19.15 26.98
C GLY A 396 -27.79 17.93 27.00
N GLN A 397 -28.18 16.81 26.40
CA GLN A 397 -27.32 15.63 26.25
C GLN A 397 -26.43 15.72 25.01
N TYR A 398 -25.28 15.06 25.04
CA TYR A 398 -24.32 15.00 23.94
C TYR A 398 -24.49 13.73 23.10
N ASP A 399 -24.60 13.90 21.79
CA ASP A 399 -24.74 12.84 20.80
C ASP A 399 -23.45 12.70 19.98
N PHE A 400 -22.77 11.57 20.16
CA PHE A 400 -21.57 11.17 19.41
C PHE A 400 -21.91 10.39 18.14
N GLY A 401 -23.18 10.21 17.78
CA GLY A 401 -23.60 9.38 16.64
C GLY A 401 -23.51 7.87 16.88
N VAL A 402 -22.88 7.46 18.00
CA VAL A 402 -22.75 6.07 18.43
C VAL A 402 -23.37 5.94 19.84
N PRO A 403 -24.32 5.01 20.06
CA PRO A 403 -25.07 4.93 21.32
C PRO A 403 -24.19 4.77 22.57
N ILE A 404 -23.21 3.85 22.55
CA ILE A 404 -22.36 3.60 23.71
C ILE A 404 -21.48 4.80 24.09
N TYR A 405 -20.99 5.56 23.09
CA TYR A 405 -20.21 6.77 23.32
C TYR A 405 -21.08 7.86 23.94
N SER A 406 -22.28 8.05 23.39
CA SER A 406 -23.24 9.06 23.87
C SER A 406 -23.71 8.73 25.30
N GLU A 407 -24.05 7.48 25.57
CA GLU A 407 -24.49 7.04 26.89
C GLU A 407 -23.39 7.21 27.95
N LEU A 408 -22.16 6.77 27.66
CA LEU A 408 -21.05 6.88 28.59
C LEU A 408 -20.67 8.33 28.86
N PHE A 409 -20.59 9.16 27.83
CA PHE A 409 -20.27 10.57 28.00
C PHE A 409 -21.30 11.30 28.87
N ASN A 410 -22.59 11.05 28.62
CA ASN A 410 -23.67 11.69 29.37
C ASN A 410 -23.77 11.21 30.83
N LYS A 411 -23.21 10.04 31.17
CA LYS A 411 -23.08 9.55 32.55
C LYS A 411 -21.96 10.23 33.33
N LEU A 412 -21.00 10.88 32.67
CA LEU A 412 -19.89 11.54 33.35
C LEU A 412 -20.37 12.77 34.16
N PRO A 413 -19.72 13.09 35.29
CA PRO A 413 -19.98 14.35 35.98
C PRO A 413 -19.71 15.56 35.06
N LYS A 414 -20.51 16.63 35.18
CA LYS A 414 -20.38 17.84 34.33
C LYS A 414 -18.95 18.39 34.24
N ASN A 415 -18.21 18.37 35.34
CA ASN A 415 -16.81 18.83 35.35
C ASN A 415 -15.93 17.98 34.42
N LEU A 416 -16.12 16.66 34.43
CA LEU A 416 -15.37 15.75 33.59
C LEU A 416 -15.81 15.85 32.11
N GLN A 417 -17.12 16.06 31.85
CA GLN A 417 -17.61 16.37 30.50
C GLN A 417 -16.91 17.61 29.94
N ASN A 418 -16.80 18.68 30.73
CA ASN A 418 -16.10 19.90 30.30
C ASN A 418 -14.62 19.65 30.03
N THR A 419 -13.95 18.83 30.85
CA THR A 419 -12.55 18.41 30.61
C THR A 419 -12.42 17.67 29.29
N TYR A 420 -13.27 16.68 29.02
CA TYR A 420 -13.22 15.94 27.75
C TYR A 420 -13.51 16.84 26.55
N LEU A 421 -14.48 17.77 26.64
CA LEU A 421 -14.77 18.71 25.55
C LEU A 421 -13.62 19.70 25.28
N SER A 422 -12.68 19.85 26.21
CA SER A 422 -11.43 20.61 26.00
C SER A 422 -10.31 19.82 25.33
N PHE A 423 -10.49 18.51 25.10
CA PHE A 423 -9.49 17.63 24.48
C PHE A 423 -9.45 17.78 22.96
N PHE A 424 -9.04 18.95 22.51
CA PHE A 424 -8.70 19.21 21.14
C PHE A 424 -7.44 20.08 21.07
N SER A 425 -6.65 19.91 20.01
CA SER A 425 -5.64 20.89 19.63
C SER A 425 -6.22 21.81 18.56
N GLU A 426 -5.77 23.05 18.51
CA GLU A 426 -6.21 24.01 17.49
C GLU A 426 -4.98 24.53 16.75
N LYS A 427 -4.98 24.37 15.43
CA LYS A 427 -4.00 24.94 14.50
C LYS A 427 -4.78 25.58 13.35
N ASP A 428 -4.48 26.84 13.05
CA ASP A 428 -5.11 27.61 11.96
C ASP A 428 -6.65 27.64 12.00
N GLY A 429 -7.23 27.63 13.21
CA GLY A 429 -8.69 27.61 13.42
C GLY A 429 -9.37 26.27 13.17
N VAL A 430 -8.60 25.23 12.81
CA VAL A 430 -9.08 23.85 12.69
C VAL A 430 -8.82 23.11 14.00
N LYS A 431 -9.86 22.48 14.54
CA LYS A 431 -9.78 21.69 15.77
C LYS A 431 -9.53 20.22 15.45
N ASP A 432 -8.45 19.68 16.00
CA ASP A 432 -8.12 18.26 15.96
C ASP A 432 -8.56 17.59 17.27
N TYR A 433 -9.48 16.63 17.16
CA TYR A 433 -10.12 15.94 18.27
C TYR A 433 -9.49 14.59 18.60
N LYS A 434 -8.29 14.27 18.09
CA LYS A 434 -7.63 12.98 18.33
C LYS A 434 -7.43 12.66 19.82
N ILE A 435 -7.25 13.68 20.66
CA ILE A 435 -7.15 13.52 22.11
C ILE A 435 -8.50 13.10 22.72
N LEU A 436 -9.60 13.76 22.31
CA LEU A 436 -10.95 13.40 22.72
C LEU A 436 -11.32 12.00 22.23
N GLU A 437 -10.98 11.68 20.98
CA GLU A 437 -11.19 10.39 20.36
C GLU A 437 -10.54 9.26 21.16
N ASN A 438 -9.23 9.35 21.40
CA ASN A 438 -8.48 8.36 22.18
C ASN A 438 -9.01 8.23 23.60
N SER A 439 -9.35 9.35 24.25
CA SER A 439 -9.89 9.34 25.62
C SER A 439 -11.27 8.67 25.69
N MET A 440 -12.11 8.87 24.66
CA MET A 440 -13.41 8.21 24.56
C MET A 440 -13.27 6.72 24.27
N ASN A 441 -12.33 6.34 23.41
CA ASN A 441 -11.99 4.94 23.17
C ASN A 441 -11.56 4.25 24.46
N ASP A 442 -10.66 4.85 25.24
CA ASP A 442 -10.25 4.30 26.55
C ASP A 442 -11.44 4.13 27.52
N LEU A 443 -12.36 5.09 27.53
CA LEU A 443 -13.56 5.03 28.37
C LEU A 443 -14.50 3.90 27.93
N VAL A 444 -14.72 3.76 26.62
CA VAL A 444 -15.54 2.68 26.04
C VAL A 444 -14.89 1.32 26.28
N GLY A 445 -13.58 1.22 26.08
CA GLY A 445 -12.78 0.01 26.33
C GLY A 445 -12.95 -0.53 27.75
N LYS A 446 -12.98 0.37 28.74
CA LYS A 446 -13.27 0.06 30.15
C LYS A 446 -14.68 -0.46 30.36
N GLU A 447 -15.69 0.19 29.78
CA GLU A 447 -17.08 -0.23 29.95
C GLU A 447 -17.36 -1.62 29.36
N VAL A 448 -16.75 -1.90 28.20
CA VAL A 448 -16.95 -3.16 27.45
C VAL A 448 -15.98 -4.28 27.84
N GLY A 449 -15.03 -4.01 28.73
CA GLY A 449 -14.13 -5.00 29.31
C GLY A 449 -12.93 -5.40 28.43
N ILE A 450 -12.41 -4.49 27.60
CA ILE A 450 -11.20 -4.69 26.77
C ILE A 450 -9.92 -4.21 27.48
N ASP A 451 -9.97 -3.80 28.75
CA ASP A 451 -8.83 -3.17 29.47
C ASP A 451 -7.46 -3.86 29.35
N ARG A 452 -7.42 -5.15 29.00
CA ARG A 452 -6.19 -5.86 28.66
C ARG A 452 -6.15 -6.40 27.22
N GLY A 453 -7.28 -6.55 26.51
CA GLY A 453 -7.35 -7.05 25.12
C GLY A 453 -6.85 -8.48 24.88
N TYR A 454 -6.58 -9.24 25.95
CA TYR A 454 -6.22 -10.67 25.92
C TYR A 454 -7.42 -11.48 26.41
N PHE A 455 -8.37 -11.76 25.51
CA PHE A 455 -9.39 -12.78 25.72
C PHE A 455 -9.07 -14.06 24.96
#